data_AF-A0A0Q5AUI1-F1
#
_entry.id   AF-A0A0Q5AUI1-F1
#
_cell.length_a   1.000
_cell.length_b   1.000
_cell.length_c   1.000
_cell.angle_alpha   90.00
_cell.angle_beta   90.00
_cell.angle_gamma   90.00
#
_symmetry.space_group_name_H-M   'P 1'
#
loop_
_entity.id
_entity.type
_entity.pdbx_description
1 polymer ?
#
loop_
_entity_poly.entity_id
_entity_poly.type
_entity_poly.pdbx_seq_one_letter_code
_entity_poly.pdbx_strand_id
1 'polypeptide(L)'
;MIESGPGSGVPLLCLSAVMESAPPRCSGDTVTLIGLDWDALPEVPETSGTRWFDGTLYGTWDGSAITLTRPFAVGDQSGVDQEDPFASSVGSADSETLARALENLRTRRSEDANHLDAVEWDGIVHAVVVYDDGSIQADLDREFGTGVVVVRSALRPV
;
A
#
# COMPACT_ATOMS: atom_id res chain seq x y z
N MET A 1 6.34 -7.37 1.73
CA MET A 1 6.76 -7.97 3.00
C MET A 1 5.61 -8.13 3.97
N ILE A 2 5.54 -9.27 4.64
CA ILE A 2 4.61 -9.60 5.72
C ILE A 2 5.44 -9.92 6.97
N GLU A 3 5.03 -9.40 8.12
CA GLU A 3 5.60 -9.77 9.42
C GLU A 3 4.54 -10.19 10.43
N SER A 4 4.91 -11.05 11.39
CA SER A 4 4.12 -11.27 12.59
C SER A 4 4.30 -10.06 13.52
N GLY A 5 3.24 -9.27 13.74
CA GLY A 5 3.28 -8.11 14.61
C GLY A 5 3.84 -8.43 16.01
N PRO A 6 4.39 -7.41 16.71
CA PRO A 6 5.12 -7.64 17.96
C PRO A 6 4.20 -8.23 19.04
N GLY A 7 4.57 -9.41 19.56
CA GLY A 7 3.93 -10.04 20.71
C GLY A 7 2.55 -10.66 20.49
N SER A 8 1.92 -10.43 19.33
CA SER A 8 0.56 -10.91 19.04
C SER A 8 0.50 -12.04 18.00
N GLY A 9 1.53 -12.19 17.17
CA GLY A 9 1.52 -13.14 16.04
C GLY A 9 0.58 -12.74 14.90
N VAL A 10 -0.12 -11.60 15.03
CA VAL A 10 -1.05 -11.09 14.02
C VAL A 10 -0.27 -10.76 12.75
N PRO A 11 -0.62 -11.33 11.60
CA PRO A 11 0.06 -11.03 10.36
C PRO A 11 -0.27 -9.63 9.84
N LEU A 12 0.78 -8.87 9.55
CA LEU A 12 0.71 -7.52 9.01
C LEU A 12 1.35 -7.46 7.63
N LEU A 13 0.66 -6.90 6.66
CA LEU A 13 1.22 -6.50 5.38
C LEU A 13 1.83 -5.10 5.52
N CYS A 14 3.11 -4.96 5.20
CA CYS A 14 3.74 -3.65 5.11
C CYS A 14 3.34 -2.99 3.79
N LEU A 15 2.75 -1.80 3.86
CA LEU A 15 2.34 -1.01 2.69
C LEU A 15 3.25 0.20 2.44
N SER A 16 4.21 0.44 3.33
CA SER A 16 5.21 1.49 3.24
C SER A 16 6.62 0.88 3.23
N ALA A 17 7.63 1.70 3.52
CA ALA A 17 8.99 1.24 3.66
C ALA A 17 9.12 0.13 4.71
N VAL A 18 10.12 -0.72 4.50
CA VAL A 18 10.54 -1.76 5.43
C VAL A 18 11.89 -1.37 6.00
N MET A 19 12.05 -1.47 7.32
CA MET A 19 13.31 -1.17 7.99
C MET A 19 14.39 -2.17 7.59
N GLU A 20 15.59 -1.65 7.33
CA GLU A 20 16.81 -2.45 7.16
C GLU A 20 17.31 -2.97 8.52
N SER A 21 16.57 -3.93 9.09
CA SER A 21 16.88 -4.58 10.38
C SER A 21 16.72 -6.11 10.32
N ALA A 22 17.19 -6.80 11.35
CA ALA A 22 17.02 -8.24 11.52
C ALA A 22 16.45 -8.55 12.92
N PRO A 23 15.14 -8.82 13.06
CA PRO A 23 14.12 -8.94 12.02
C PRO A 23 13.78 -7.60 11.33
N PRO A 24 13.38 -7.60 10.05
CA PRO A 24 12.85 -6.41 9.39
C PRO A 24 11.49 -6.03 10.01
N ARG A 25 11.13 -4.76 9.92
CA ARG A 25 9.91 -4.21 10.52
C ARG A 25 9.23 -3.28 9.53
N CYS A 26 7.90 -3.24 9.50
CA CYS A 26 7.19 -2.22 8.74
C CYS A 26 7.50 -0.84 9.36
N SER A 27 7.98 0.11 8.56
CA SER A 27 8.08 1.51 8.93
C SER A 27 6.97 2.29 8.22
N GLY A 28 5.77 2.31 8.80
CA GLY A 28 4.64 3.05 8.26
C GLY A 28 3.33 2.28 8.33
N ASP A 29 2.48 2.53 7.34
CA ASP A 29 1.14 1.99 7.28
C ASP A 29 1.18 0.48 7.08
N THR A 30 0.34 -0.21 7.84
CA THR A 30 0.20 -1.66 7.80
C THR A 30 -1.27 -2.02 7.70
N VAL A 31 -1.52 -3.14 7.05
CA VAL A 31 -2.85 -3.73 6.98
C VAL A 31 -2.83 -5.10 7.60
N THR A 32 -3.85 -5.39 8.41
CA THR A 32 -4.02 -6.72 9.00
C THR A 32 -4.43 -7.72 7.92
N LEU A 33 -3.82 -8.90 7.94
CA LEU A 33 -4.23 -10.01 7.10
C LEU A 33 -5.08 -11.00 7.89
N ILE A 34 -6.23 -11.35 7.34
CA ILE A 34 -7.14 -12.37 7.87
C ILE A 34 -6.98 -13.64 7.04
N GLY A 35 -6.84 -14.78 7.73
CA GLY A 35 -6.75 -16.10 7.09
C GLY A 35 -5.34 -16.56 6.73
N LEU A 36 -4.28 -15.84 7.13
CA LEU A 36 -2.92 -16.38 7.06
C LEU A 36 -2.71 -17.41 8.17
N ASP A 37 -2.30 -18.61 7.78
CA ASP A 37 -1.83 -19.65 8.68
C ASP A 37 -0.32 -19.79 8.54
N TRP A 38 0.42 -19.39 9.57
CA TRP A 38 1.88 -19.43 9.59
C TRP A 38 2.44 -20.85 9.51
N ASP A 39 1.71 -21.84 10.01
CA ASP A 39 2.18 -23.23 10.06
C ASP A 39 1.90 -23.97 8.75
N ALA A 40 1.08 -23.39 7.87
CA ALA A 40 0.84 -23.88 6.52
C ALA A 40 1.85 -23.33 5.49
N LEU A 41 2.73 -22.41 5.88
CA LEU A 41 3.76 -21.84 5.02
C LEU A 41 4.98 -22.78 4.92
N PRO A 42 5.80 -22.67 3.85
CA PRO A 42 7.16 -23.19 3.89
C PRO A 42 7.95 -22.54 5.04
N GLU A 43 9.11 -23.10 5.37
CA GLU A 43 9.99 -22.50 6.38
C GLU A 43 10.33 -21.05 5.99
N VAL A 44 10.00 -20.12 6.89
CA VAL A 44 10.28 -18.68 6.74
C VAL A 44 11.26 -18.24 7.82
N PRO A 45 12.06 -17.19 7.57
CA PRO A 45 12.94 -16.63 8.58
C PRO A 45 12.20 -16.28 9.89
N GLU A 46 12.79 -16.65 11.01
CA GLU A 46 12.32 -16.30 12.34
C GLU A 46 13.49 -15.80 13.20
N THR A 47 13.28 -14.72 13.96
CA THR A 47 14.25 -14.21 14.92
C THR A 47 13.50 -13.58 16.09
N SER A 48 13.87 -13.98 17.31
CA SER A 48 13.22 -13.50 18.54
C SER A 48 11.69 -13.62 18.51
N GLY A 49 11.17 -14.70 17.92
CA GLY A 49 9.73 -14.97 17.80
C GLY A 49 8.98 -14.13 16.76
N THR A 50 9.70 -13.34 15.95
CA THR A 50 9.12 -12.63 14.80
C THR A 50 9.39 -13.42 13.53
N ARG A 51 8.34 -13.76 12.77
CA ARG A 51 8.42 -14.37 11.44
C ARG A 51 8.19 -13.30 10.37
N TRP A 52 8.87 -13.42 9.23
CA TRP A 52 8.64 -12.53 8.08
C TRP A 52 8.96 -13.21 6.76
N PHE A 53 8.33 -12.73 5.69
CA PHE A 53 8.61 -13.16 4.32
C PHE A 53 8.09 -12.15 3.29
N ASP A 54 8.49 -12.34 2.03
CA ASP A 54 7.95 -11.65 0.87
C ASP A 54 7.20 -12.62 -0.04
N GLY A 55 6.29 -12.09 -0.86
CA GLY A 55 5.63 -12.84 -1.92
C GLY A 55 4.34 -12.16 -2.37
N THR A 56 3.48 -12.93 -3.03
CA THR A 56 2.22 -12.45 -3.61
C THR A 56 1.01 -13.00 -2.84
N LEU A 57 0.00 -12.15 -2.65
CA LEU A 57 -1.27 -12.50 -2.00
C LEU A 57 -2.46 -12.20 -2.91
N TYR A 58 -3.56 -12.90 -2.62
CA TYR A 58 -4.87 -12.64 -3.22
C TYR A 58 -5.89 -12.55 -2.11
N GLY A 59 -6.73 -11.52 -2.13
CA GLY A 59 -7.66 -11.26 -1.05
C GLY A 59 -8.71 -10.22 -1.38
N THR A 60 -9.63 -10.01 -0.44
CA THR A 60 -10.61 -8.94 -0.48
C THR A 60 -10.24 -7.87 0.53
N TRP A 61 -10.25 -6.61 0.10
CA TRP A 61 -10.08 -5.44 0.95
C TRP A 61 -11.45 -4.94 1.41
N ASP A 62 -11.62 -4.74 2.72
CA ASP A 62 -12.88 -4.25 3.32
C ASP A 62 -12.83 -2.78 3.79
N GLY A 63 -11.72 -2.08 3.53
CA GLY A 63 -11.43 -0.75 4.05
C GLY A 63 -10.55 -0.73 5.30
N SER A 64 -10.31 -1.90 5.92
CA SER A 64 -9.49 -2.00 7.14
C SER A 64 -8.56 -3.21 7.19
N ALA A 65 -8.98 -4.34 6.62
CA ALA A 65 -8.22 -5.59 6.59
C ALA A 65 -8.31 -6.25 5.21
N ILE A 66 -7.30 -7.07 4.90
CA ILE A 66 -7.32 -7.95 3.74
C ILE A 66 -7.67 -9.36 4.22
N THR A 67 -8.76 -9.91 3.70
CA THR A 67 -9.07 -11.33 3.89
C THR A 67 -8.51 -12.13 2.73
N LEU A 68 -7.61 -13.08 3.02
CA LEU A 68 -7.01 -13.93 2.01
C LEU A 68 -8.07 -14.84 1.36
N THR A 69 -8.07 -14.88 0.03
CA THR A 69 -8.95 -15.76 -0.77
C THR A 69 -8.20 -16.97 -1.35
N ARG A 70 -6.87 -16.97 -1.23
CA ARG A 70 -5.97 -18.05 -1.63
C ARG A 70 -4.82 -18.15 -0.62
N PRO A 71 -4.15 -19.31 -0.51
CA PRO A 71 -2.90 -19.40 0.24
C PRO A 71 -1.88 -18.39 -0.25
N PHE A 72 -1.04 -17.92 0.66
CA PHE A 72 0.03 -16.99 0.34
C PHE A 72 1.09 -17.67 -0.53
N ALA A 73 1.53 -17.02 -1.61
CA ALA A 73 2.61 -17.51 -2.45
C ALA A 73 3.96 -16.92 -2.01
N VAL A 74 4.60 -17.57 -1.03
CA VAL A 74 5.91 -17.14 -0.48
C VAL A 74 6.98 -17.15 -1.58
N GLY A 75 7.73 -16.05 -1.70
CA GLY A 75 8.77 -15.86 -2.70
C GLY A 75 8.25 -15.56 -4.11
N ASP A 76 6.94 -15.60 -4.36
CA ASP A 76 6.38 -15.24 -5.65
C ASP A 76 6.40 -13.73 -5.88
N GLN A 77 7.03 -13.32 -6.96
CA GLN A 77 7.19 -11.93 -7.38
C GLN A 77 6.37 -11.62 -8.64
N SER A 78 5.42 -12.47 -9.05
CA SER A 78 4.59 -12.22 -10.24
C SER A 78 3.82 -10.89 -10.21
N GLY A 79 3.60 -10.30 -9.03
CA GLY A 79 2.96 -8.99 -8.87
C GLY A 79 3.80 -7.74 -9.18
N VAL A 80 5.14 -7.84 -9.29
CA VAL A 80 6.01 -6.64 -9.46
C VAL A 80 6.16 -6.14 -10.89
N ASP A 81 5.78 -6.90 -11.92
CA ASP A 81 6.01 -6.54 -13.35
C ASP A 81 5.04 -5.48 -13.91
N GLN A 82 4.34 -4.70 -13.09
CA GLN A 82 3.40 -3.70 -13.58
C GLN A 82 4.02 -2.33 -13.81
N GLU A 83 3.44 -1.63 -14.80
CA GLU A 83 3.70 -0.22 -15.07
C GLU A 83 3.39 0.63 -13.83
N ASP A 84 4.39 1.36 -13.36
CA ASP A 84 4.23 2.32 -12.28
C ASP A 84 3.62 3.60 -12.86
N PRO A 85 2.38 3.98 -12.48
CA PRO A 85 1.75 5.19 -13.00
C PRO A 85 2.57 6.45 -12.70
N PHE A 86 3.38 6.41 -11.62
CA PHE A 86 4.27 7.50 -11.24
C PHE A 86 5.46 7.66 -12.19
N ALA A 87 5.93 6.57 -12.81
CA ALA A 87 7.08 6.63 -13.72
C ALA A 87 6.76 7.36 -15.04
N SER A 88 5.47 7.39 -15.41
CA SER A 88 4.98 8.06 -16.63
C SER A 88 4.32 9.42 -16.37
N SER A 89 4.16 9.83 -15.11
CA SER A 89 3.45 11.06 -14.78
C SER A 89 4.36 12.28 -14.85
N VAL A 90 3.97 13.29 -15.63
CA VAL A 90 4.58 14.63 -15.64
C VAL A 90 3.48 15.63 -15.39
N GLY A 91 3.69 16.50 -14.40
CA GLY A 91 2.73 17.50 -13.99
C GLY A 91 2.96 18.87 -14.62
N SER A 92 1.91 19.68 -14.63
CA SER A 92 1.99 21.10 -14.98
C SER A 92 1.03 21.96 -14.15
N ALA A 93 0.58 21.44 -13.00
CA ALA A 93 -0.34 22.14 -12.14
C ALA A 93 0.36 23.31 -11.44
N ASP A 94 -0.39 24.36 -11.13
CA ASP A 94 0.16 25.48 -10.37
C ASP A 94 0.32 25.11 -8.88
N SER A 95 1.19 25.86 -8.18
CA SER A 95 1.52 25.58 -6.79
C SER A 95 0.34 25.70 -5.82
N GLU A 96 -0.65 26.56 -6.11
CA GLU A 96 -1.82 26.72 -5.24
C GLU A 96 -2.71 25.48 -5.33
N THR A 97 -2.92 24.99 -6.55
CA THR A 97 -3.65 23.75 -6.81
C THR A 97 -2.97 22.53 -6.17
N LEU A 98 -1.64 22.41 -6.31
CA LEU A 98 -0.85 21.32 -5.71
C LEU A 98 -0.91 21.35 -4.18
N ALA A 99 -0.78 22.53 -3.56
CA ALA A 99 -0.87 22.68 -2.12
C ALA A 99 -2.25 22.28 -1.58
N ARG A 100 -3.32 22.65 -2.31
CA ARG A 100 -4.70 22.27 -1.96
C ARG A 100 -4.90 20.76 -2.04
N ALA A 101 -4.40 20.12 -3.09
CA ALA A 101 -4.49 18.67 -3.26
C ALA A 101 -3.74 17.90 -2.15
N LEU A 102 -2.52 18.33 -1.81
CA LEU A 102 -1.75 17.72 -0.73
C LEU A 102 -2.44 17.82 0.63
N GLU A 103 -3.00 18.98 0.98
CA GLU A 103 -3.68 19.17 2.26
C GLU A 103 -4.94 18.31 2.36
N ASN A 104 -5.72 18.23 1.28
CA ASN A 104 -6.88 17.36 1.19
C ASN A 104 -6.48 15.88 1.41
N LEU A 105 -5.46 15.39 0.70
CA LEU A 105 -5.01 14.01 0.83
C LEU A 105 -4.44 13.68 2.22
N ARG A 106 -3.78 14.64 2.88
CA ARG A 106 -3.34 14.48 4.28
C ARG A 106 -4.53 14.33 5.23
N THR A 107 -5.59 15.10 5.00
CA THR A 107 -6.83 14.99 5.77
C THR A 107 -7.47 13.61 5.53
N ARG A 108 -7.61 13.19 4.26
CA ARG A 108 -8.15 11.86 3.92
C ARG A 108 -7.36 10.72 4.58
N ARG A 109 -6.02 10.78 4.58
CA ARG A 109 -5.16 9.82 5.31
C ARG A 109 -5.45 9.75 6.80
N SER A 110 -5.80 10.87 7.43
CA SER A 110 -6.12 10.88 8.86
C SER A 110 -7.49 10.28 9.19
N GLU A 111 -8.37 10.16 8.20
CA GLU A 111 -9.77 9.74 8.36
C GLU A 111 -10.04 8.34 7.79
N ASP A 112 -9.27 7.91 6.79
CA ASP A 112 -9.49 6.67 6.04
C ASP A 112 -8.16 5.92 5.83
N ALA A 113 -8.11 4.68 6.33
CA ALA A 113 -6.95 3.79 6.24
C ALA A 113 -6.61 3.36 4.80
N ASN A 114 -7.50 3.60 3.83
CA ASN A 114 -7.21 3.39 2.42
C ASN A 114 -6.19 4.40 1.87
N HIS A 115 -6.01 5.56 2.49
CA HIS A 115 -5.07 6.59 2.06
C HIS A 115 -3.73 6.47 2.82
N LEU A 116 -2.63 6.24 2.11
CA LEU A 116 -1.34 5.87 2.72
C LEU A 116 -0.31 7.00 2.67
N ASP A 117 -0.12 7.61 1.50
CA ASP A 117 0.87 8.66 1.35
C ASP A 117 0.48 9.64 0.24
N ALA A 118 1.02 10.86 0.32
CA ALA A 118 0.86 11.87 -0.71
C ALA A 118 2.08 12.78 -0.73
N VAL A 119 2.72 12.89 -1.90
CA VAL A 119 3.90 13.72 -2.11
C VAL A 119 3.75 14.50 -3.42
N GLU A 120 4.22 15.75 -3.43
CA GLU A 120 4.34 16.52 -4.67
C GLU A 120 5.73 16.31 -5.25
N TRP A 121 5.77 16.04 -6.55
CA TRP A 121 7.00 15.90 -7.32
C TRP A 121 6.73 16.30 -8.77
N ASP A 122 7.60 17.13 -9.35
CA ASP A 122 7.56 17.55 -10.75
C ASP A 122 6.18 18.09 -11.21
N GLY A 123 5.55 18.90 -10.36
CA GLY A 123 4.32 19.62 -10.71
C GLY A 123 3.05 18.76 -10.67
N ILE A 124 3.09 17.59 -10.04
CA ILE A 124 1.96 16.68 -9.82
C ILE A 124 2.01 16.09 -8.40
N VAL A 125 0.86 15.74 -7.84
CA VAL A 125 0.76 15.00 -6.57
C VAL A 125 0.67 13.50 -6.84
N HIS A 126 1.56 12.74 -6.22
CA HIS A 126 1.61 11.29 -6.23
C HIS A 126 0.92 10.78 -4.97
N ALA A 127 -0.26 10.18 -5.12
CA ALA A 127 -1.04 9.63 -4.02
C ALA A 127 -0.93 8.10 -4.00
N VAL A 128 -0.63 7.52 -2.84
CA VAL A 128 -0.58 6.08 -2.63
C VAL A 128 -1.76 5.66 -1.78
N VAL A 129 -2.48 4.62 -2.23
CA VAL A 129 -3.66 4.05 -1.55
C VAL A 129 -3.55 2.53 -1.43
N VAL A 130 -4.31 1.93 -0.51
CA VAL A 130 -4.38 0.46 -0.41
C VAL A 130 -5.01 -0.11 -1.67
N TYR A 131 -6.18 0.39 -2.06
CA TYR A 131 -6.90 -0.03 -3.26
C TYR A 131 -7.67 1.13 -3.89
N ASP A 132 -7.66 1.18 -5.22
CA ASP A 132 -8.55 2.01 -6.02
C ASP A 132 -9.09 1.18 -7.19
N ASP A 133 -10.41 1.22 -7.40
CA ASP A 133 -11.07 0.68 -8.60
C ASP A 133 -11.20 1.74 -9.71
N GLY A 134 -10.59 2.91 -9.51
CA GLY A 134 -10.62 4.08 -10.37
C GLY A 134 -11.55 5.17 -9.83
N SER A 135 -12.36 4.89 -8.81
CA SER A 135 -13.25 5.87 -8.20
C SER A 135 -12.50 6.98 -7.47
N ILE A 136 -11.37 6.68 -6.81
CA ILE A 136 -10.55 7.68 -6.11
C ILE A 136 -9.85 8.57 -7.14
N GLN A 137 -9.20 7.99 -8.15
CA GLN A 137 -8.60 8.77 -9.25
C GLN A 137 -9.65 9.69 -9.91
N ALA A 138 -10.83 9.16 -10.25
CA ALA A 138 -11.89 9.96 -10.88
C ALA A 138 -12.46 11.05 -9.97
N ASP A 139 -12.45 10.86 -8.64
CA ASP A 139 -12.83 11.87 -7.68
C ASP A 139 -11.82 13.02 -7.62
N LEU A 140 -10.55 12.69 -7.52
CA LEU A 140 -9.46 13.66 -7.46
C LEU A 140 -9.34 14.45 -8.77
N ASP A 141 -9.52 13.80 -9.93
CA ASP A 141 -9.54 14.47 -11.23
C ASP A 141 -10.71 15.46 -11.34
N ARG A 142 -11.86 15.16 -10.73
CA ARG A 142 -13.02 16.07 -10.70
C ARG A 142 -12.79 17.26 -9.76
N GLU A 143 -12.13 17.03 -8.62
CA GLU A 143 -11.91 18.05 -7.60
C GLU A 143 -10.75 19.01 -7.96
N PHE A 144 -9.66 18.47 -8.50
CA PHE A 144 -8.44 19.23 -8.74
C PHE A 144 -8.12 19.45 -10.22
N GLY A 145 -8.71 18.65 -11.11
CA GLY A 145 -8.40 18.62 -12.53
C GLY A 145 -7.55 17.41 -12.90
N THR A 146 -7.75 16.91 -14.13
CA THR A 146 -7.03 15.75 -14.65
C THR A 146 -5.52 15.98 -14.65
N GLY A 147 -4.78 15.02 -14.10
CA GLY A 147 -3.30 15.05 -14.09
C GLY A 147 -2.70 15.95 -13.01
N VAL A 148 -3.52 16.48 -12.09
CA VAL A 148 -3.03 17.15 -10.87
C VAL A 148 -2.63 16.13 -9.80
N VAL A 149 -3.38 15.03 -9.72
CA VAL A 149 -3.09 13.92 -8.81
C VAL A 149 -3.06 12.63 -9.61
N VAL A 150 -2.04 11.81 -9.39
CA VAL A 150 -1.96 10.44 -9.89
C VAL A 150 -2.03 9.48 -8.71
N VAL A 151 -2.93 8.50 -8.79
CA VAL A 151 -3.13 7.47 -7.76
C VAL A 151 -2.35 6.22 -8.13
N ARG A 152 -1.64 5.66 -7.15
CA ARG A 152 -1.04 4.32 -7.22
C ARG A 152 -1.59 3.46 -6.10
N SER A 153 -2.18 2.33 -6.47
CA SER A 153 -2.72 1.35 -5.52
C SER A 153 -1.68 0.29 -5.16
N ALA A 154 -1.63 -0.09 -3.88
CA ALA A 154 -0.83 -1.22 -3.42
C ALA A 154 -1.45 -2.57 -3.83
N LEU A 155 -2.77 -2.66 -3.79
CA LEU A 155 -3.57 -3.78 -4.28
C LEU A 155 -4.19 -3.47 -5.63
N ARG A 156 -4.53 -4.53 -6.36
CA ARG A 156 -5.08 -4.43 -7.71
C ARG A 156 -6.21 -5.41 -7.92
N PRO A 157 -7.18 -5.07 -8.79
CA PRO A 157 -8.16 -6.04 -9.24
C PRO A 157 -7.47 -7.15 -10.06
N VAL A 158 -7.99 -8.38 -9.96
CA VAL A 158 -7.48 -9.59 -10.62
C VAL A 158 -8.59 -10.36 -11.33
#